data_AF-A0A7C5ILL9-F1
#
_entry.id   AF-A0A7C5ILL9-F1
#
_cell.length_a   1.000
_cell.length_b   1.000
_cell.length_c   1.000
_cell.angle_alpha   90.00
_cell.angle_beta   90.00
_cell.angle_gamma   90.00
#
_symmetry.space_group_name_H-M   'P 1'
#
loop_
_entity.id
_entity.type
_entity.pdbx_description
1 polymer ?
#
loop_
_entity_poly.entity_id
_entity_poly.type
_entity_poly.pdbx_seq_one_letter_code
_entity_poly.pdbx_strand_id
1 'polypeptide(L)'
;MPPLQVRIKIYIIVASVLHILSFVGYYIIYKILSGINQTFQFPYPMLIIFSTRFFYFMFVTSILVVFFGISVYFFAYKKGLNRYKEIQKRIEDFVIQEDFNLKSLDFPEEDEFGNIGMAFNAIISKLEKYDEIKMEKLFVEFEKTKILSDMIDTPILFVSIEDGEKIVKYYNDKFEKIFAKKNDKEYYDIKNMRLNSLRIGIEENKSEPESFSVMETFKQMSETEMVDSFIDKEFEDAIDLAISEKRKTDIRKEIKTIRGDEKYKSESITIYPVLARNGEVLEVIIVFNKLKKIK
;
A
#
# COMPACT_ATOMS: atom_id res chain seq x y z
N MET A 1 20.51 32.22 -5.58
CA MET A 1 20.39 33.23 -4.51
C MET A 1 19.97 32.53 -3.23
N PRO A 2 20.49 32.90 -2.04
CA PRO A 2 20.07 32.28 -0.79
C PRO A 2 18.58 32.57 -0.50
N PRO A 3 17.86 31.62 0.14
CA PRO A 3 16.46 31.79 0.54
C PRO A 3 16.24 33.06 1.36
N LEU A 4 15.01 33.60 1.31
CA LEU A 4 14.67 34.85 2.00
C LEU A 4 14.89 34.76 3.51
N GLN A 5 14.56 33.64 4.17
CA GLN A 5 14.79 33.54 5.62
C GLN A 5 16.28 33.39 5.96
N VAL A 6 17.10 32.77 5.10
CA VAL A 6 18.56 32.73 5.29
C VAL A 6 19.14 34.14 5.25
N ARG A 7 18.66 34.99 4.32
CA ARG A 7 19.04 36.41 4.27
C ARG A 7 18.61 37.17 5.53
N ILE A 8 17.38 36.94 6.00
CA ILE A 8 16.87 37.54 7.25
C ILE A 8 17.70 37.09 8.47
N LYS A 9 18.06 35.81 8.57
CA LYS A 9 18.92 35.27 9.65
C LYS A 9 20.29 35.93 9.64
N ILE A 10 20.94 36.01 8.48
CA ILE A 10 22.24 36.67 8.33
C ILE A 10 22.12 38.14 8.74
N TYR A 11 21.08 38.84 8.30
CA TYR A 11 20.86 40.24 8.67
C TYR A 11 20.69 40.43 10.18
N ILE A 12 19.90 39.60 10.84
CA ILE A 12 19.69 39.65 12.30
C ILE A 12 21.01 39.38 13.06
N ILE A 13 21.79 38.39 12.62
CA ILE A 13 23.09 38.05 13.24
C ILE A 13 24.05 39.23 13.09
N VAL A 14 24.21 39.76 11.87
CA VAL A 14 25.10 40.90 11.59
C VAL A 14 24.68 42.14 12.38
N ALA A 15 23.39 42.46 12.41
CA ALA A 15 22.86 43.59 13.17
C ALA A 15 23.11 43.43 14.68
N SER A 16 22.93 42.23 15.23
CA SER A 16 23.18 41.94 16.65
C SER A 16 24.65 42.07 17.00
N VAL A 17 25.56 41.55 16.16
CA VAL A 17 27.01 41.65 16.35
C VAL A 17 27.47 43.12 16.31
N LEU A 18 27.01 43.89 15.32
CA LEU A 18 27.31 45.31 15.21
C LEU A 18 26.83 46.09 16.44
N HIS A 19 25.66 45.76 16.97
CA HIS A 19 25.11 46.42 18.15
C HIS A 19 25.91 46.10 19.42
N ILE A 20 26.33 44.84 19.61
CA ILE A 20 27.21 44.43 20.71
C ILE A 20 28.57 45.14 20.62
N LEU A 21 29.18 45.19 19.42
CA LEU A 21 30.45 45.90 19.21
C LEU A 21 30.33 47.40 19.52
N SER A 22 29.22 48.02 19.10
CA SER A 22 28.92 49.43 19.38
C SER A 22 28.76 49.68 20.88
N PHE A 23 28.09 48.78 21.60
CA PHE A 23 27.94 48.85 23.04
C PHE A 23 29.28 48.73 23.78
N VAL A 24 30.12 47.75 23.40
CA VAL A 24 31.46 47.57 23.98
C VAL A 24 32.33 48.79 23.73
N GLY A 25 32.35 49.32 22.50
CA GLY A 25 33.08 50.54 22.16
C GLY A 25 32.62 51.74 23.00
N TYR A 26 31.31 51.90 23.16
CA TYR A 26 30.75 52.96 24.00
C TYR A 26 31.08 52.78 25.49
N TYR A 27 31.05 51.55 26.00
CA TYR A 27 31.42 51.25 27.39
C TYR A 27 32.88 51.62 27.71
N ILE A 28 33.81 51.35 26.78
CA ILE A 28 35.21 51.74 26.91
C ILE A 28 35.33 53.26 26.98
N ILE A 29 34.67 53.99 26.07
CA ILE A 29 34.65 55.46 26.05
C ILE A 29 34.08 56.01 27.38
N TYR A 30 32.96 55.46 27.84
CA TYR A 30 32.33 55.83 29.11
C TYR A 30 33.27 55.61 30.31
N LYS A 31 33.97 54.45 30.36
CA LYS A 31 34.95 54.15 31.42
C LYS A 31 36.11 55.16 31.42
N ILE A 32 36.67 55.46 30.26
CA ILE A 32 37.75 56.45 30.13
C ILE A 32 37.29 57.84 30.63
N LEU A 33 36.13 58.31 30.16
CA LEU A 33 35.55 59.59 30.58
C LEU A 33 35.25 59.64 32.09
N SER A 34 34.68 58.57 32.64
CA SER A 34 34.34 58.50 34.07
C SER A 34 35.58 58.46 34.98
N GLY A 35 36.67 57.84 34.55
CA GLY A 35 37.93 57.79 35.30
C GLY A 35 38.67 59.13 35.31
N ILE A 36 38.68 59.84 34.17
CA ILE A 36 39.26 61.18 34.05
C ILE A 36 38.55 62.18 34.99
N ASN A 37 37.24 62.00 35.18
CA ASN A 37 36.40 62.87 36.01
C ASN A 37 36.71 62.78 37.51
N GLN A 38 37.39 61.72 37.98
CA GLN A 38 37.85 61.60 39.37
C GLN A 38 39.18 62.33 39.62
N THR A 39 39.94 62.64 38.57
CA THR A 39 41.28 63.25 38.67
C THR A 39 41.32 64.73 38.35
N PHE A 40 40.31 65.27 37.65
CA PHE A 40 40.22 66.68 37.26
C PHE A 40 38.83 67.25 37.52
N GLN A 41 38.75 68.46 38.10
CA GLN A 41 37.49 69.24 38.18
C GLN A 41 37.09 69.71 36.77
N PHE A 42 36.48 68.82 35.99
CA PHE A 42 36.03 69.12 34.63
C PHE A 42 34.75 69.98 34.63
N PRO A 43 34.64 71.04 33.80
CA PRO A 43 33.52 71.99 33.84
C PRO A 43 32.27 71.57 33.02
N TYR A 44 32.10 70.29 32.67
CA TYR A 44 31.01 69.86 31.76
C TYR A 44 30.05 68.84 32.38
N PRO A 45 29.26 69.22 33.41
CA PRO A 45 28.23 68.35 34.00
C PRO A 45 27.20 67.86 32.96
N MET A 46 26.94 68.66 31.91
CA MET A 46 26.04 68.28 30.81
C MET A 46 26.53 67.06 30.01
N LEU A 47 27.84 66.94 29.76
CA LEU A 47 28.41 65.83 28.99
C LEU A 47 28.32 64.52 29.79
N ILE A 48 28.53 64.60 31.10
CA ILE A 48 28.41 63.45 32.01
C ILE A 48 26.96 62.97 32.09
N ILE A 49 25.99 63.87 32.28
CA ILE A 49 24.56 63.51 32.33
C ILE A 49 24.12 62.90 30.99
N PHE A 50 24.54 63.48 29.87
CA PHE A 50 24.27 62.96 28.54
C PHE A 50 24.87 61.57 28.34
N SER A 51 26.15 61.39 28.68
CA SER A 51 26.86 60.12 28.52
C SER A 51 26.24 59.01 29.37
N THR A 52 25.84 59.30 30.60
CA THR A 52 25.14 58.35 31.48
C THR A 52 23.77 57.98 30.93
N ARG A 53 22.96 58.94 30.45
CA ARG A 53 21.65 58.65 29.85
C ARG A 53 21.78 57.82 28.57
N PHE A 54 22.75 58.15 27.73
CA PHE A 54 23.03 57.40 26.50
C PHE A 54 23.53 55.98 26.81
N PHE A 55 24.33 55.80 27.87
CA PHE A 55 24.71 54.46 28.34
C PHE A 55 23.50 53.60 28.66
N TYR A 56 22.57 54.10 29.47
CA TYR A 56 21.36 53.36 29.83
C TYR A 56 20.48 53.06 28.61
N PHE A 57 20.36 54.01 27.68
CA PHE A 57 19.65 53.79 26.42
C PHE A 57 20.28 52.66 25.58
N MET A 58 21.60 52.68 25.40
CA MET A 58 22.34 51.64 24.68
C MET A 58 22.28 50.28 25.38
N PHE A 59 22.24 50.27 26.71
CA PHE A 59 22.08 49.05 27.50
C PHE A 59 20.69 48.42 27.30
N VAL A 60 19.62 49.22 27.43
CA VAL A 60 18.24 48.75 27.26
C VAL A 60 18.01 48.25 25.82
N THR A 61 18.48 48.98 24.81
CA THR A 61 18.37 48.56 23.41
C THR A 61 19.15 47.28 23.14
N SER A 62 20.33 47.09 23.75
CA SER A 62 21.10 45.84 23.65
C SER A 62 20.33 44.64 24.19
N ILE A 63 19.68 44.79 25.34
CA ILE A 63 18.82 43.72 25.92
C ILE A 63 17.67 43.38 24.97
N LEU A 64 17.01 44.40 24.40
CA LEU A 64 15.90 44.20 23.45
C LEU A 64 16.35 43.48 22.18
N VAL A 65 17.52 43.83 21.62
CA VAL A 65 18.08 43.18 20.43
C VAL A 65 18.39 41.71 20.72
N VAL A 66 18.99 41.39 21.87
CA VAL A 66 19.26 40.01 22.27
C VAL A 66 17.94 39.23 22.43
N PHE A 67 16.95 39.80 23.10
CA PHE A 67 15.65 39.15 23.31
C PHE A 67 14.92 38.90 21.97
N PHE A 68 14.93 39.88 21.07
CA PHE A 68 14.36 39.76 19.74
C PHE A 68 15.09 38.69 18.90
N GLY A 69 16.43 38.69 18.93
CA GLY A 69 17.25 37.68 18.24
C GLY A 69 16.92 36.26 18.72
N ILE A 70 16.82 36.07 20.05
CA ILE A 70 16.41 34.79 20.65
C ILE A 70 15.00 34.41 20.21
N SER A 71 14.04 35.35 20.25
CA SER A 71 12.64 35.10 19.86
C SER A 71 12.53 34.66 18.40
N VAL A 72 13.18 35.36 17.47
CA VAL A 72 13.19 35.01 16.04
C VAL A 72 13.88 33.66 15.81
N TYR A 73 14.99 33.40 16.51
CA TYR A 73 15.69 32.12 16.43
C TYR A 73 14.76 30.96 16.83
N PHE A 74 14.10 31.05 18.00
CA PHE A 74 13.17 30.03 18.45
C PHE A 74 11.96 29.87 17.52
N PHE A 75 11.39 30.97 17.03
CA PHE A 75 10.23 30.93 16.13
C PHE A 75 10.58 30.25 14.79
N ALA A 76 11.71 30.64 14.18
CA ALA A 76 12.18 30.05 12.92
C ALA A 76 12.59 28.59 13.09
N TYR A 77 13.30 28.26 14.18
CA TYR A 77 13.74 26.90 14.47
C TYR A 77 12.55 25.97 14.72
N LYS A 78 11.58 26.39 15.54
CA LYS A 78 10.38 25.60 15.87
C LYS A 78 9.51 25.37 14.65
N LYS A 79 9.33 26.38 13.78
CA LYS A 79 8.56 26.25 12.54
C LYS A 79 9.24 25.28 11.56
N GLY A 80 10.56 25.37 11.38
CA GLY A 80 11.31 24.45 10.51
C GLY A 80 11.31 23.00 11.00
N LEU A 81 11.62 22.77 12.28
CA LEU A 81 11.66 21.42 12.86
C LEU A 81 10.31 20.71 12.86
N ASN A 82 9.23 21.43 13.12
CA ASN A 82 7.90 20.83 13.07
C ASN A 82 7.56 20.32 11.67
N ARG A 83 8.00 21.00 10.61
CA ARG A 83 7.83 20.53 9.23
C ARG A 83 8.65 19.28 8.93
N TYR A 84 9.90 19.20 9.41
CA TYR A 84 10.69 17.97 9.27
C TYR A 84 10.06 16.77 9.97
N LYS A 85 9.54 16.97 11.19
CA LYS A 85 8.82 15.91 11.91
C LYS A 85 7.54 15.50 11.18
N GLU A 86 6.84 16.43 10.55
CA GLU A 86 5.64 16.15 9.76
C GLU A 86 5.98 15.30 8.51
N ILE A 87 7.05 15.67 7.78
CA ILE A 87 7.55 14.91 6.62
C ILE A 87 8.01 13.51 7.05
N GLN A 88 8.81 13.42 8.11
CA GLN A 88 9.28 12.16 8.65
C GLN A 88 8.10 11.26 9.04
N LYS A 89 7.11 11.81 9.74
CA LYS A 89 5.93 11.06 10.14
C LYS A 89 5.14 10.55 8.93
N ARG A 90 4.93 11.36 7.89
CA ARG A 90 4.24 10.91 6.66
C ARG A 90 5.00 9.79 5.95
N ILE A 91 6.33 9.82 5.96
CA ILE A 91 7.17 8.75 5.39
C ILE A 91 7.10 7.49 6.27
N GLU A 92 7.12 7.63 7.59
CA GLU A 92 6.97 6.50 8.52
C GLU A 92 5.59 5.85 8.39
N ASP A 93 4.53 6.66 8.33
CA ASP A 93 3.15 6.20 8.10
C ASP A 93 3.03 5.49 6.74
N PHE A 94 3.73 5.95 5.70
CA PHE A 94 3.82 5.28 4.40
C PHE A 94 4.48 3.89 4.46
N VAL A 95 5.54 3.71 5.26
CA VAL A 95 6.22 2.41 5.39
C VAL A 95 5.35 1.39 6.14
N ILE A 96 4.41 1.85 6.97
CA ILE A 96 3.58 1.01 7.83
C ILE A 96 2.28 0.58 7.13
N GLN A 97 1.76 1.35 6.17
CA GLN A 97 0.54 0.99 5.44
C GLN A 97 0.85 0.02 4.28
N GLU A 98 0.25 -1.17 4.32
CA GLU A 98 0.34 -2.18 3.25
C GLU A 98 -0.37 -1.73 1.95
N ASP A 99 -1.29 -0.76 2.06
CA ASP A 99 -1.98 -0.16 0.92
C ASP A 99 -1.19 1.06 0.39
N PHE A 100 -0.67 0.94 -0.84
CA PHE A 100 0.05 1.99 -1.58
C PHE A 100 -0.86 3.19 -1.93
N ASN A 101 -1.32 3.97 -0.95
CA ASN A 101 -2.07 5.20 -1.20
C ASN A 101 -1.14 6.41 -1.33
N LEU A 102 -0.40 6.43 -2.44
CA LEU A 102 0.60 7.44 -2.79
C LEU A 102 0.03 8.87 -2.90
N LYS A 103 -1.28 9.00 -3.17
CA LYS A 103 -1.99 10.30 -3.27
C LYS A 103 -2.05 11.09 -1.98
N SER A 104 -1.81 10.45 -0.83
CA SER A 104 -1.82 11.11 0.48
C SER A 104 -0.51 11.86 0.81
N LEU A 105 0.54 11.64 0.01
CA LEU A 105 1.88 12.19 0.20
C LEU A 105 2.13 13.39 -0.72
N ASP A 106 1.29 14.42 -0.66
CA ASP A 106 1.60 15.68 -1.33
C ASP A 106 2.40 16.60 -0.40
N PHE A 107 3.58 17.03 -0.87
CA PHE A 107 4.46 17.93 -0.14
C PHE A 107 4.30 19.36 -0.63
N PRO A 108 4.23 20.36 0.28
CA PRO A 108 4.08 21.76 -0.11
C PRO A 108 5.30 22.25 -0.92
N GLU A 109 5.03 22.77 -2.12
CA GLU A 109 6.05 23.18 -3.09
C GLU A 109 6.55 24.62 -2.89
N GLU A 110 5.84 25.44 -2.12
CA GLU A 110 6.10 26.89 -2.00
C GLU A 110 7.01 27.30 -0.82
N ASP A 111 7.37 26.37 0.08
CA ASP A 111 8.20 26.69 1.27
C ASP A 111 9.71 26.59 0.96
N GLU A 112 10.58 26.89 1.92
CA GLU A 112 12.06 26.76 1.80
C GLU A 112 12.53 25.33 1.51
N PHE A 113 11.62 24.38 1.63
CA PHE A 113 11.78 22.96 1.34
C PHE A 113 11.04 22.53 0.06
N GLY A 114 10.48 23.48 -0.70
CA GLY A 114 9.74 23.24 -1.92
C GLY A 114 10.52 22.43 -2.96
N ASN A 115 11.83 22.66 -3.07
CA ASN A 115 12.69 21.85 -3.95
C ASN A 115 12.75 20.36 -3.54
N ILE A 116 12.70 20.10 -2.23
CA ILE A 116 12.69 18.73 -1.69
C ILE A 116 11.28 18.14 -1.88
N GLY A 117 10.22 18.91 -1.59
CA GLY A 117 8.84 18.52 -1.83
C GLY A 117 8.57 18.15 -3.29
N MET A 118 8.98 19.01 -4.24
CA MET A 118 8.88 18.74 -5.68
C MET A 118 9.63 17.47 -6.10
N ALA A 119 10.83 17.23 -5.55
CA ALA A 119 11.60 16.02 -5.84
C ALA A 119 10.89 14.76 -5.32
N PHE A 120 10.32 14.81 -4.11
CA PHE A 120 9.52 13.72 -3.57
C PHE A 120 8.24 13.49 -4.36
N ASN A 121 7.48 14.54 -4.68
CA ASN A 121 6.28 14.48 -5.52
C ASN A 121 6.60 13.85 -6.90
N ALA A 122 7.74 14.18 -7.50
CA ALA A 122 8.18 13.58 -8.76
C ALA A 122 8.52 12.09 -8.63
N ILE A 123 9.07 11.65 -7.50
CA ILE A 123 9.32 10.23 -7.23
C ILE A 123 8.00 9.49 -7.02
N ILE A 124 7.08 10.07 -6.24
CA ILE A 124 5.75 9.52 -5.97
C ILE A 124 4.98 9.32 -7.28
N SER A 125 4.94 10.34 -8.14
CA SER A 125 4.28 10.24 -9.45
C SER A 125 4.88 9.15 -10.35
N LYS A 126 6.20 8.94 -10.30
CA LYS A 126 6.84 7.84 -11.04
C LYS A 126 6.48 6.47 -10.48
N LEU A 127 6.32 6.34 -9.17
CA LEU A 127 5.88 5.10 -8.52
C LEU A 127 4.42 4.79 -8.90
N GLU A 128 3.53 5.78 -8.82
CA GLU A 128 2.12 5.62 -9.24
C GLU A 128 2.02 5.14 -10.69
N LYS A 129 2.76 5.79 -11.60
CA LYS A 129 2.78 5.40 -13.01
C LYS A 129 3.34 4.00 -13.22
N TYR A 130 4.34 3.60 -12.44
CA TYR A 130 4.90 2.25 -12.52
C TYR A 130 3.88 1.19 -12.09
N ASP A 131 3.12 1.46 -11.02
CA ASP A 131 2.07 0.55 -10.55
C ASP A 131 0.91 0.45 -11.54
N GLU A 132 0.49 1.56 -12.16
CA GLU A 132 -0.51 1.55 -13.23
C GLU A 132 -0.08 0.65 -14.40
N ILE A 133 1.15 0.84 -14.91
CA ILE A 133 1.69 0.04 -16.02
C ILE A 133 1.80 -1.44 -15.63
N LYS A 134 2.20 -1.73 -14.39
CA LYS A 134 2.29 -3.10 -13.88
C LYS A 134 0.92 -3.78 -13.86
N MET A 135 -0.11 -3.08 -13.37
CA MET A 135 -1.49 -3.59 -13.34
C MET A 135 -2.05 -3.80 -14.75
N GLU A 136 -1.82 -2.86 -15.66
CA GLU A 136 -2.21 -2.99 -17.07
C GLU A 136 -1.53 -4.21 -17.71
N LYS A 137 -0.22 -4.40 -17.47
CA LYS A 137 0.51 -5.56 -17.98
C LYS A 137 -0.06 -6.88 -17.44
N LEU A 138 -0.39 -6.94 -16.15
CA LEU A 138 -1.01 -8.13 -15.55
C LEU A 138 -2.36 -8.43 -16.20
N PHE A 139 -3.18 -7.40 -16.42
CA PHE A 139 -4.47 -7.54 -17.11
C PHE A 139 -4.29 -8.07 -18.54
N VAL A 140 -3.35 -7.53 -19.31
CA VAL A 140 -3.06 -8.00 -20.68
C VAL A 140 -2.58 -9.45 -20.70
N GLU A 141 -1.71 -9.85 -19.78
CA GLU A 141 -1.25 -11.25 -19.69
C GLU A 141 -2.39 -12.20 -19.30
N PHE A 142 -3.29 -11.76 -18.41
CA PHE A 142 -4.49 -12.50 -18.07
C PHE A 142 -5.42 -12.65 -19.27
N GLU A 143 -5.70 -11.58 -20.03
CA GLU A 143 -6.52 -11.65 -21.24
C GLU A 143 -5.92 -12.55 -22.32
N LYS A 144 -4.59 -12.49 -22.54
CA LYS A 144 -3.92 -13.42 -23.46
C LYS A 144 -4.14 -14.87 -23.04
N THR A 145 -3.96 -15.17 -21.76
CA THR A 145 -4.16 -16.51 -21.21
C THR A 145 -5.60 -16.97 -21.41
N LYS A 146 -6.56 -16.08 -21.13
CA LYS A 146 -7.99 -16.30 -21.36
C LYS A 146 -8.26 -16.66 -22.83
N ILE A 147 -7.86 -15.80 -23.76
CA ILE A 147 -8.08 -16.00 -25.20
C ILE A 147 -7.45 -17.32 -25.69
N LEU A 148 -6.21 -17.60 -25.29
CA LEU A 148 -5.52 -18.84 -25.65
C LEU A 148 -6.28 -20.07 -25.12
N SER A 149 -6.80 -20.00 -23.90
CA SER A 149 -7.57 -21.11 -23.32
C SER A 149 -8.93 -21.30 -24.00
N ASP A 150 -9.57 -20.24 -24.46
CA ASP A 150 -10.87 -20.29 -25.16
C ASP A 150 -10.73 -20.80 -26.60
N MET A 151 -9.57 -20.58 -27.22
CA MET A 151 -9.23 -21.14 -28.54
C MET A 151 -8.99 -22.66 -28.51
N ILE A 152 -8.74 -23.25 -27.34
CA ILE A 152 -8.53 -24.69 -27.19
C ILE A 152 -9.88 -25.40 -27.15
N ASP A 153 -10.07 -26.43 -28.00
CA ASP A 153 -11.31 -27.21 -28.09
C ASP A 153 -11.55 -28.18 -26.92
N THR A 154 -10.71 -28.12 -25.90
CA THR A 154 -10.75 -28.97 -24.71
C THR A 154 -11.19 -28.15 -23.49
N PRO A 155 -12.03 -28.67 -22.60
CA PRO A 155 -12.34 -27.99 -21.34
C PRO A 155 -11.09 -27.81 -20.47
N ILE A 156 -10.93 -26.60 -19.94
CA ILE A 156 -9.83 -26.23 -19.05
C ILE A 156 -10.38 -25.51 -17.82
N LEU A 157 -9.84 -25.86 -16.65
CA LEU A 157 -10.14 -25.26 -15.35
C LEU A 157 -8.82 -24.84 -14.69
N PHE A 158 -8.77 -23.59 -14.21
CA PHE A 158 -7.64 -23.00 -13.49
C PHE A 158 -8.00 -22.89 -12.00
N VAL A 159 -7.15 -23.47 -11.16
CA VAL A 159 -7.34 -23.53 -9.71
C VAL A 159 -6.12 -22.92 -9.02
N SER A 160 -6.30 -21.86 -8.27
CA SER A 160 -5.26 -21.25 -7.44
C SER A 160 -5.14 -21.99 -6.10
N ILE A 161 -3.93 -22.00 -5.55
CA ILE A 161 -3.64 -22.54 -4.21
C ILE A 161 -3.41 -21.35 -3.27
N GLU A 162 -4.44 -20.99 -2.50
CA GLU A 162 -4.44 -19.83 -1.60
C GLU A 162 -4.62 -20.32 -0.17
N ASP A 163 -3.64 -20.10 0.70
CA ASP A 163 -3.66 -20.54 2.10
C ASP A 163 -3.94 -22.05 2.30
N GLY A 164 -3.50 -22.86 1.33
CA GLY A 164 -3.73 -24.31 1.31
C GLY A 164 -5.11 -24.72 0.76
N GLU A 165 -5.94 -23.76 0.37
CA GLU A 165 -7.24 -23.98 -0.26
C GLU A 165 -7.13 -23.94 -1.80
N LYS A 166 -7.87 -24.85 -2.44
CA LYS A 166 -7.95 -24.96 -3.90
C LYS A 166 -9.13 -24.12 -4.39
N ILE A 167 -8.88 -22.95 -4.95
CA ILE A 167 -9.92 -21.99 -5.34
C ILE A 167 -9.99 -21.87 -6.86
N VAL A 168 -11.19 -22.03 -7.44
CA VAL A 168 -11.39 -21.87 -8.88
C VAL A 168 -11.21 -20.40 -9.27
N LYS A 169 -10.28 -20.08 -10.18
CA LYS A 169 -10.07 -18.71 -10.65
C LYS A 169 -10.67 -18.46 -12.02
N TYR A 170 -10.51 -19.43 -12.92
CA TYR A 170 -10.95 -19.29 -14.30
C TYR A 170 -11.27 -20.66 -14.92
N TYR A 171 -12.15 -20.66 -15.91
CA TYR A 171 -12.41 -21.82 -16.76
C TYR A 171 -12.80 -21.30 -18.15
N ASN A 172 -12.45 -22.06 -19.19
CA ASN A 172 -12.72 -21.65 -20.56
C ASN A 172 -14.17 -21.89 -20.99
N ASP A 173 -14.56 -21.30 -22.12
CA ASP A 173 -15.90 -21.45 -22.72
C ASP A 173 -16.33 -22.92 -22.89
N LYS A 174 -15.38 -23.81 -23.20
CA LYS A 174 -15.65 -25.24 -23.41
C LYS A 174 -16.03 -25.92 -22.10
N PHE A 175 -15.32 -25.61 -21.01
CA PHE A 175 -15.67 -26.08 -19.68
C PHE A 175 -17.03 -25.56 -19.26
N GLU A 176 -17.30 -24.27 -19.46
CA GLU A 176 -18.59 -23.66 -19.12
C GLU A 176 -19.76 -24.36 -19.81
N LYS A 177 -19.64 -24.61 -21.12
CA LYS A 177 -20.69 -25.26 -21.94
C LYS A 177 -20.95 -26.71 -21.58
N ILE A 178 -19.93 -27.43 -21.10
CA ILE A 178 -20.03 -28.86 -20.78
C ILE A 178 -20.42 -29.08 -19.33
N PHE A 179 -19.69 -28.48 -18.39
CA PHE A 179 -19.80 -28.81 -16.96
C PHE A 179 -20.62 -27.81 -16.15
N ALA A 180 -20.60 -26.52 -16.52
CA ALA A 180 -21.27 -25.45 -15.77
C ALA A 180 -22.59 -24.99 -16.39
N LYS A 181 -23.08 -25.64 -17.45
CA LYS A 181 -24.37 -25.30 -18.06
C LYS A 181 -25.52 -25.63 -17.12
N LYS A 182 -26.32 -24.61 -16.76
CA LYS A 182 -27.53 -24.76 -15.93
C LYS A 182 -28.76 -25.01 -16.80
N ASN A 183 -28.92 -24.22 -17.87
CA ASN A 183 -29.92 -24.40 -18.90
C ASN A 183 -29.40 -23.87 -20.26
N ASP A 184 -30.23 -23.78 -21.29
CA ASP A 184 -29.79 -23.32 -22.62
C ASP A 184 -29.31 -21.86 -22.67
N LYS A 185 -29.57 -21.06 -21.63
CA LYS A 185 -29.24 -19.63 -21.55
C LYS A 185 -28.45 -19.22 -20.31
N GLU A 186 -28.31 -20.11 -19.33
CA GLU A 186 -27.70 -19.82 -18.02
C GLU A 186 -26.62 -20.84 -17.67
N TYR A 187 -25.61 -20.36 -16.95
CA TYR A 187 -24.46 -21.12 -16.49
C TYR A 187 -24.25 -20.88 -14.99
N TYR A 188 -23.73 -21.87 -14.27
CA TYR A 188 -23.27 -21.73 -12.90
C TYR A 188 -21.97 -20.93 -12.87
N ASP A 189 -21.95 -19.83 -12.12
CA ASP A 189 -20.70 -19.13 -11.84
C ASP A 189 -20.00 -19.80 -10.65
N ILE A 190 -18.96 -20.58 -10.96
CA ILE A 190 -18.15 -21.27 -9.96
C ILE A 190 -16.85 -20.54 -9.63
N LYS A 191 -16.65 -19.33 -10.15
CA LYS A 191 -15.44 -18.54 -9.88
C LYS A 191 -15.38 -18.18 -8.41
N ASN A 192 -14.17 -18.22 -7.86
CA ASN A 192 -13.86 -17.99 -6.46
C ASN A 192 -14.52 -18.98 -5.48
N MET A 193 -15.05 -20.11 -5.96
CA MET A 193 -15.51 -21.18 -5.09
C MET A 193 -14.37 -22.14 -4.75
N ARG A 194 -14.43 -22.75 -3.57
CA ARG A 194 -13.54 -23.84 -3.19
C ARG A 194 -13.85 -25.06 -4.04
N LEU A 195 -12.82 -25.72 -4.54
CA LEU A 195 -12.96 -26.84 -5.45
C LEU A 195 -13.73 -28.01 -4.81
N ASN A 196 -13.48 -28.27 -3.52
CA ASN A 196 -14.16 -29.31 -2.74
C ASN A 196 -15.59 -28.93 -2.31
N SER A 197 -16.01 -27.66 -2.47
CA SER A 197 -17.38 -27.24 -2.18
C SER A 197 -18.30 -27.33 -3.39
N LEU A 198 -17.78 -27.68 -4.57
CA LEU A 198 -18.57 -27.86 -5.79
C LEU A 198 -19.40 -29.15 -5.69
N ARG A 199 -20.67 -28.99 -5.31
CA ARG A 199 -21.63 -30.10 -5.19
C ARG A 199 -22.45 -30.26 -6.45
N ILE A 200 -22.72 -31.51 -6.82
CA ILE A 200 -23.60 -31.83 -7.94
C ILE A 200 -25.06 -31.70 -7.49
N GLY A 201 -25.88 -30.98 -8.26
CA GLY A 201 -27.34 -31.04 -8.13
C GLY A 201 -28.01 -30.11 -7.11
N ILE A 202 -27.37 -29.04 -6.63
CA ILE A 202 -28.08 -28.04 -5.81
C ILE A 202 -28.81 -27.06 -6.74
N GLU A 203 -30.10 -27.30 -6.94
CA GLU A 203 -31.04 -26.21 -7.23
C GLU A 203 -30.93 -25.21 -6.08
N GLU A 204 -30.52 -23.97 -6.37
CA GLU A 204 -30.71 -22.85 -5.46
C GLU A 204 -32.22 -22.65 -5.24
N ASN A 205 -32.80 -23.39 -4.28
CA ASN A 205 -34.04 -22.98 -3.67
C ASN A 205 -33.76 -21.71 -2.87
N LYS A 206 -33.86 -20.57 -3.55
CA LYS A 206 -34.15 -19.28 -2.91
C LYS A 206 -35.58 -19.33 -2.36
N SER A 207 -35.73 -19.96 -1.21
CA SER A 207 -36.85 -19.70 -0.30
C SER A 207 -36.27 -19.65 1.09
N GLU A 208 -36.40 -18.49 1.73
CA GLU A 208 -35.99 -18.17 3.09
C GLU A 208 -36.32 -19.31 4.07
N PRO A 209 -35.44 -19.62 5.05
CA PRO A 209 -35.75 -20.64 6.02
C PRO A 209 -36.79 -20.11 7.02
N GLU A 210 -38.03 -20.56 6.88
CA GLU A 210 -38.90 -20.68 8.06
C GLU A 210 -38.22 -21.60 9.05
N SER A 211 -38.13 -21.14 10.29
CA SER A 211 -37.41 -21.76 11.40
C SER A 211 -37.77 -23.24 11.57
N PHE A 212 -36.88 -24.14 11.15
CA PHE A 212 -36.92 -25.56 11.50
C PHE A 212 -35.70 -25.96 12.32
N SER A 213 -35.97 -26.77 13.33
CA SER A 213 -35.05 -27.26 14.36
C SER A 213 -33.77 -27.85 13.77
N VAL A 214 -32.63 -27.23 14.12
CA VAL A 214 -31.25 -27.68 13.82
C VAL A 214 -31.02 -29.16 14.15
N MET A 215 -31.79 -29.73 15.07
CA MET A 215 -31.65 -31.11 15.53
C MET A 215 -32.27 -32.15 14.57
N GLU A 216 -33.28 -31.78 13.77
CA GLU A 216 -33.91 -32.69 12.81
C GLU A 216 -33.13 -32.75 11.49
N THR A 217 -32.50 -31.64 11.09
CA THR A 217 -31.64 -31.57 9.89
C THR A 217 -30.41 -32.48 10.01
N PHE A 218 -29.80 -32.56 11.20
CA PHE A 218 -28.63 -33.43 11.42
C PHE A 218 -28.96 -34.93 11.47
N LYS A 219 -30.21 -35.30 11.81
CA LYS A 219 -30.65 -36.71 11.84
C LYS A 219 -31.11 -37.23 10.48
N GLN A 220 -31.63 -36.37 9.60
CA GLN A 220 -31.93 -36.76 8.21
C GLN A 220 -30.69 -36.75 7.30
N MET A 221 -29.62 -36.03 7.66
CA MET A 221 -28.38 -35.95 6.86
C MET A 221 -27.45 -37.18 6.97
N SER A 222 -27.68 -38.13 7.88
CA SER A 222 -26.76 -39.27 8.06
C SER A 222 -27.12 -40.52 7.26
N GLU A 223 -28.31 -40.60 6.65
CA GLU A 223 -28.80 -41.86 6.05
C GLU A 223 -29.30 -41.75 4.60
N THR A 224 -29.21 -40.59 3.95
CA THR A 224 -29.54 -40.47 2.51
C THR A 224 -28.35 -39.89 1.74
N GLU A 225 -27.63 -40.81 1.09
CA GLU A 225 -26.72 -40.61 -0.05
C GLU A 225 -25.52 -39.67 0.14
N MET A 226 -24.33 -40.24 -0.09
CA MET A 226 -23.14 -39.48 -0.47
C MET A 226 -23.53 -38.51 -1.60
N VAL A 227 -23.74 -37.24 -1.25
CA VAL A 227 -23.96 -36.16 -2.21
C VAL A 227 -22.78 -36.20 -3.17
N ASP A 228 -23.04 -36.54 -4.44
CA ASP A 228 -22.01 -36.62 -5.47
C ASP A 228 -21.27 -35.27 -5.53
N SER A 229 -20.02 -35.23 -5.09
CA SER A 229 -19.16 -34.06 -5.28
C SER A 229 -18.70 -34.03 -6.74
N PHE A 230 -18.61 -32.85 -7.35
CA PHE A 230 -18.03 -32.71 -8.69
C PHE A 230 -16.57 -33.20 -8.70
N ILE A 231 -15.88 -33.02 -7.57
CA ILE A 231 -14.51 -33.46 -7.31
C ILE A 231 -14.56 -34.42 -6.12
N ASP A 232 -14.37 -35.71 -6.40
CA ASP A 232 -14.25 -36.70 -5.35
C ASP A 232 -12.81 -36.80 -4.85
N LYS A 233 -12.64 -37.67 -3.85
CA LYS A 233 -11.36 -37.86 -3.18
C LYS A 233 -10.22 -38.28 -4.12
N GLU A 234 -10.47 -39.16 -5.08
CA GLU A 234 -9.43 -39.59 -6.02
C GLU A 234 -8.96 -38.44 -6.91
N PHE A 235 -9.88 -37.57 -7.34
CA PHE A 235 -9.50 -36.38 -8.10
C PHE A 235 -8.69 -35.43 -7.22
N GLU A 236 -9.12 -35.20 -5.98
CA GLU A 236 -8.43 -34.35 -5.03
C GLU A 236 -7.01 -34.85 -4.72
N ASP A 237 -6.87 -36.15 -4.45
CA ASP A 237 -5.58 -36.80 -4.20
C ASP A 237 -4.63 -36.65 -5.40
N ALA A 238 -5.16 -36.67 -6.63
CA ALA A 238 -4.36 -36.46 -7.84
C ALA A 238 -3.86 -35.02 -8.00
N ILE A 239 -4.68 -34.04 -7.58
CA ILE A 239 -4.26 -32.64 -7.51
C ILE A 239 -3.15 -32.50 -6.46
N ASP A 240 -3.33 -33.08 -5.28
CA ASP A 240 -2.34 -33.02 -4.20
C ASP A 240 -1.04 -33.72 -4.58
N LEU A 241 -1.12 -34.81 -5.34
CA LEU A 241 0.04 -35.47 -5.92
C LEU A 241 0.77 -34.56 -6.91
N ALA A 242 0.04 -33.90 -7.82
CA ALA A 242 0.63 -32.95 -8.77
C ALA A 242 1.33 -31.77 -8.06
N ILE A 243 0.71 -31.26 -6.99
CA ILE A 243 1.25 -30.16 -6.18
C ILE A 243 2.52 -30.61 -5.43
N SER A 244 2.43 -31.72 -4.70
CA SER A 244 3.53 -32.22 -3.86
C SER A 244 4.75 -32.66 -4.68
N GLU A 245 4.52 -33.34 -5.81
CA GLU A 245 5.58 -33.82 -6.69
C GLU A 245 6.02 -32.77 -7.73
N LYS A 246 5.32 -31.64 -7.82
CA LYS A 246 5.59 -30.53 -8.76
C LYS A 246 5.73 -30.99 -10.21
N ARG A 247 4.97 -32.03 -10.58
CA ARG A 247 4.98 -32.62 -11.91
C ARG A 247 3.56 -32.82 -12.42
N LYS A 248 3.43 -32.96 -13.73
CA LYS A 248 2.14 -33.28 -14.34
C LYS A 248 1.62 -34.62 -13.83
N THR A 249 0.33 -34.69 -13.55
CA THR A 249 -0.37 -35.90 -13.12
C THR A 249 -1.52 -36.17 -14.07
N ASP A 250 -1.65 -37.41 -14.52
CA ASP A 250 -2.73 -37.85 -15.40
C ASP A 250 -3.64 -38.83 -14.66
N ILE A 251 -4.94 -38.59 -14.69
CA ILE A 251 -5.96 -39.52 -14.16
C ILE A 251 -7.00 -39.87 -15.21
N ARG A 252 -7.66 -41.01 -15.04
CA ARG A 252 -8.79 -41.41 -15.88
C ARG A 252 -10.02 -41.50 -15.03
N LYS A 253 -11.04 -40.71 -15.37
CA LYS A 253 -12.20 -40.59 -14.51
C LYS A 253 -13.50 -40.36 -15.26
N GLU A 254 -14.57 -40.83 -14.66
CA GLU A 254 -15.92 -40.41 -14.97
C GLU A 254 -16.26 -39.17 -14.15
N ILE A 255 -16.78 -38.14 -14.81
CA ILE A 255 -17.12 -36.85 -14.21
C ILE A 255 -18.56 -36.55 -14.58
N LYS A 256 -19.35 -36.10 -13.60
CA LYS A 256 -20.70 -35.62 -13.86
C LYS A 256 -20.68 -34.11 -14.08
N THR A 257 -21.65 -33.57 -14.83
CA THR A 257 -21.89 -32.13 -14.87
C THR A 257 -22.24 -31.61 -13.48
N ILE A 258 -22.07 -30.30 -13.24
CA ILE A 258 -22.45 -29.69 -11.95
C ILE A 258 -23.95 -29.86 -11.68
N ARG A 259 -24.76 -29.89 -12.73
CA ARG A 259 -26.19 -30.21 -12.63
C ARG A 259 -26.46 -31.69 -12.31
N GLY A 260 -25.52 -32.59 -12.65
CA GLY A 260 -25.62 -34.03 -12.38
C GLY A 260 -26.41 -34.82 -13.41
N ASP A 261 -26.94 -34.15 -14.41
CA ASP A 261 -27.79 -34.73 -15.46
C ASP A 261 -26.99 -35.48 -16.54
N GLU A 262 -25.73 -35.12 -16.74
CA GLU A 262 -24.88 -35.75 -17.74
C GLU A 262 -23.60 -36.28 -17.13
N LYS A 263 -23.13 -37.42 -17.67
CA LYS A 263 -21.88 -38.06 -17.27
C LYS A 263 -20.93 -38.14 -18.46
N TYR A 264 -19.67 -37.85 -18.19
CA TYR A 264 -18.60 -37.88 -19.18
C TYR A 264 -17.49 -38.78 -18.70
N LYS A 265 -17.02 -39.68 -19.56
CA LYS A 265 -15.81 -40.44 -19.33
C LYS A 265 -14.65 -39.72 -19.99
N SER A 266 -13.65 -39.34 -19.21
CA SER A 266 -12.40 -38.78 -19.71
C SER A 266 -11.38 -39.88 -19.95
N GLU A 267 -10.78 -39.93 -21.15
CA GLU A 267 -9.64 -40.83 -21.40
C GLU A 267 -8.37 -40.37 -20.65
N SER A 268 -8.26 -39.07 -20.36
CA SER A 268 -7.18 -38.49 -19.56
C SER A 268 -7.59 -37.11 -19.06
N ILE A 269 -7.48 -36.89 -17.75
CA ILE A 269 -7.54 -35.57 -17.14
C ILE A 269 -6.12 -35.26 -16.73
N THR A 270 -5.53 -34.24 -17.35
CA THR A 270 -4.15 -33.86 -17.10
C THR A 270 -4.12 -32.65 -16.19
N ILE A 271 -3.37 -32.78 -15.10
CA ILE A 271 -3.22 -31.77 -14.05
C ILE A 271 -1.80 -31.22 -14.16
N TYR A 272 -1.68 -29.94 -14.49
CA TYR A 272 -0.40 -29.23 -14.66
C TYR A 272 -0.18 -28.25 -13.51
N PRO A 273 0.81 -28.49 -12.61
CA PRO A 273 1.18 -27.51 -11.61
C PRO A 273 1.92 -26.33 -12.28
N VAL A 274 1.51 -25.11 -11.96
CA VAL A 274 2.15 -23.86 -12.37
C VAL A 274 3.03 -23.40 -11.22
N LEU A 275 4.34 -23.35 -11.47
CA LEU A 275 5.34 -23.03 -10.46
C LEU A 275 5.73 -21.56 -10.51
N ALA A 276 5.83 -20.94 -9.34
CA ALA A 276 6.52 -19.69 -9.13
C ALA A 276 8.03 -19.85 -9.37
N ARG A 277 8.74 -18.71 -9.46
CA ARG A 277 10.21 -18.69 -9.62
C ARG A 277 10.95 -19.33 -8.44
N ASN A 278 10.39 -19.30 -7.25
CA ASN A 278 10.92 -19.96 -6.05
C ASN A 278 10.59 -21.47 -6.02
N GLY A 279 9.85 -21.98 -7.02
CA GLY A 279 9.45 -23.38 -7.12
C GLY A 279 8.22 -23.75 -6.29
N GLU A 280 7.53 -22.79 -5.66
CA GLU A 280 6.22 -23.02 -5.03
C GLU A 280 5.14 -23.17 -6.10
N VAL A 281 4.12 -23.98 -5.83
CA VAL A 281 2.98 -24.15 -6.75
C VAL A 281 1.99 -23.02 -6.47
N LEU A 282 1.74 -22.17 -7.46
CA LEU A 282 0.76 -21.07 -7.34
C LEU A 282 -0.62 -21.53 -7.78
N GLU A 283 -0.65 -22.25 -8.90
CA GLU A 283 -1.89 -22.63 -9.56
C GLU A 283 -1.75 -24.03 -10.15
N VAL A 284 -2.89 -24.63 -10.47
CA VAL A 284 -2.99 -25.90 -11.15
C VAL A 284 -3.96 -25.75 -12.31
N ILE A 285 -3.50 -26.12 -13.50
CA ILE A 285 -4.32 -26.14 -14.72
C ILE A 285 -4.79 -27.57 -14.95
N ILE A 286 -6.10 -27.75 -14.99
CA ILE A 286 -6.75 -29.05 -15.19
C ILE A 286 -7.33 -29.09 -16.60
N VAL A 287 -6.88 -30.04 -17.41
CA VAL A 287 -7.26 -30.20 -18.82
C VAL A 287 -8.02 -31.52 -18.99
N PHE A 288 -9.26 -31.45 -19.45
CA PHE A 288 -10.15 -32.61 -19.58
C PHE A 288 -10.08 -33.21 -20.99
N ASN A 289 -9.05 -34.00 -21.28
CA ASN A 289 -8.80 -34.52 -22.62
C ASN A 289 -9.75 -35.66 -23.02
N LYS A 290 -10.25 -35.59 -24.26
CA LYS A 290 -11.05 -36.64 -24.92
C LYS A 290 -12.25 -37.10 -24.07
N LEU A 291 -13.10 -36.15 -23.73
CA LEU A 291 -14.37 -36.43 -23.05
C LEU A 291 -15.33 -37.16 -23.99
N LYS A 292 -15.86 -38.30 -23.51
CA LYS A 292 -16.92 -39.03 -24.17
C LYS A 292 -18.14 -39.06 -23.27
N LYS A 293 -19.26 -38.49 -23.74
CA LYS A 293 -20.54 -38.58 -23.03
C LYS A 293 -20.96 -40.04 -22.90
N ILE A 294 -21.32 -40.45 -21.69
CA ILE A 294 -21.80 -41.80 -21.36
C ILE A 294 -23.26 -41.71 -20.88
N LYS A 295 -24.04 -42.74 -21.18
CA LYS A 295 -25.45 -42.85 -20.81
C LYS A 295 -25.59 -43.34 -19.37
#